data_AF-A0A0F2QAS8-F1
#
_entry.id   AF-A0A0F2QAS8-F1
#
_cell.length_a   1.000
_cell.length_b   1.000
_cell.length_c   1.000
_cell.angle_alpha   90.00
_cell.angle_beta   90.00
_cell.angle_gamma   90.00
#
_symmetry.space_group_name_H-M   'P 1'
#
loop_
_entity.id
_entity.type
_entity.pdbx_description
1 polymer ?
#
loop_
_entity_poly.entity_id
_entity_poly.type
_entity_poly.pdbx_seq_one_letter_code
_entity_poly.pdbx_strand_id
1 'polypeptide(L)'
;MLKDKLMLGAIIGLLSDAVKLTSNYAMYKLGWTNVVFWQIVASRFLEKNDLNKPAALLVGAVADLTVSAVLGVIFVLFISLFGGKYLFFKGIGYGMFIWVGILGTLLDQSVQGKLPQTLSGIIVTMIAHFIFGLSIAVFTKLLAKDLTLSDKLTDKIKSYRMNFPLAPKPASKPTCFRIKNQNSLSKPIKLKPRKLINSN
;
A
#
# COMPACT_ATOMS: atom_id res chain seq x y z
N MET A 1 11.42 11.56 -11.98
CA MET A 1 10.61 11.03 -10.86
C MET A 1 10.03 9.65 -11.10
N LEU A 2 9.15 9.42 -12.11
CA LEU A 2 8.58 8.07 -12.31
C LEU A 2 9.62 7.06 -12.81
N LYS A 3 10.46 7.43 -13.79
CA LYS A 3 11.57 6.59 -14.28
C LYS A 3 12.49 6.14 -13.14
N ASP A 4 12.78 7.05 -12.21
CA ASP A 4 13.62 6.77 -11.04
C ASP A 4 12.95 5.77 -10.09
N LYS A 5 11.62 5.85 -9.91
CA LYS A 5 10.84 4.87 -9.12
C LYS A 5 10.77 3.49 -9.77
N LEU A 6 10.66 3.41 -11.09
CA LEU A 6 10.67 2.13 -11.80
C LEU A 6 12.02 1.44 -11.66
N MET A 7 13.12 2.15 -11.90
CA MET A 7 14.46 1.58 -11.74
C MET A 7 14.72 1.19 -10.28
N LEU A 8 14.39 2.06 -9.33
CA LEU A 8 14.51 1.79 -7.90
C LEU A 8 13.71 0.54 -7.49
N GLY A 9 12.46 0.43 -7.95
CA GLY A 9 11.61 -0.73 -7.68
C GLY A 9 12.19 -2.02 -8.27
N ALA A 10 12.68 -1.99 -9.50
CA ALA A 10 13.32 -3.15 -10.12
C ALA A 10 14.54 -3.62 -9.31
N ILE A 11 15.41 -2.70 -8.91
CA ILE A 11 16.59 -3.00 -8.07
C ILE A 11 16.17 -3.59 -6.72
N ILE A 12 15.19 -3.00 -6.04
CA ILE A 12 14.65 -3.51 -4.77
C ILE A 12 14.09 -4.93 -4.93
N GLY A 13 13.36 -5.18 -6.02
CA GLY A 13 12.81 -6.49 -6.36
C GLY A 13 13.91 -7.54 -6.50
N LEU A 14 14.92 -7.25 -7.32
CA LEU A 14 16.05 -8.15 -7.57
C LEU A 14 16.87 -8.43 -6.30
N LEU A 15 17.14 -7.41 -5.47
CA LEU A 15 17.85 -7.60 -4.20
C LEU A 15 17.05 -8.47 -3.22
N SER A 16 15.74 -8.27 -3.17
CA SER A 16 14.85 -9.09 -2.32
C SER A 16 14.79 -10.53 -2.81
N ASP A 17 14.81 -10.72 -4.13
CA ASP A 17 14.84 -12.02 -4.78
C ASP A 17 16.13 -12.79 -4.50
N ALA A 18 17.28 -12.11 -4.52
CA ALA A 18 18.55 -12.70 -4.14
C ALA A 18 18.52 -13.27 -2.71
N VAL A 19 17.88 -12.56 -1.77
CA VAL A 19 17.70 -13.07 -0.40
C VAL A 19 16.75 -14.28 -0.38
N LYS A 20 15.60 -14.20 -1.06
CA LYS A 20 14.65 -15.32 -1.22
C LYS A 20 15.33 -16.59 -1.73
N LEU A 21 16.10 -16.46 -2.81
CA LEU A 21 16.81 -17.56 -3.47
C LEU A 21 17.91 -18.15 -2.58
N THR A 22 18.67 -17.29 -1.90
CA THR A 22 19.69 -17.73 -0.94
C THR A 22 19.06 -18.54 0.19
N SER A 23 17.94 -18.08 0.75
CA SER A 23 17.20 -18.80 1.79
C SER A 23 16.63 -20.12 1.29
N ASN A 24 16.03 -20.15 0.09
CA ASN A 24 15.54 -21.39 -0.51
C ASN A 24 16.68 -22.41 -0.74
N TYR A 25 17.81 -21.96 -1.29
CA TYR A 25 18.95 -22.83 -1.56
C TYR A 25 19.57 -23.36 -0.27
N ALA A 26 19.64 -22.55 0.79
CA ALA A 26 20.06 -23.01 2.11
C ALA A 26 19.13 -24.13 2.63
N MET A 27 17.81 -23.97 2.52
CA MET A 27 16.83 -25.00 2.92
C MET A 27 16.91 -26.27 2.05
N TYR A 28 17.21 -26.12 0.77
CA TYR A 28 17.50 -27.25 -0.12
C TYR A 28 18.74 -28.03 0.37
N LYS A 29 19.83 -27.33 0.71
CA LYS A 29 21.05 -27.96 1.25
C LYS A 29 20.85 -28.63 2.60
N LEU A 30 19.92 -28.12 3.42
CA LEU A 30 19.52 -28.72 4.69
C LEU A 30 18.54 -29.90 4.53
N GLY A 31 18.14 -30.24 3.30
CA GLY A 31 17.22 -31.35 3.02
C GLY A 31 15.74 -31.06 3.34
N TRP A 32 15.36 -29.80 3.56
CA TRP A 32 13.97 -29.42 3.83
C TRP A 32 13.10 -29.38 2.57
N THR A 33 13.73 -29.28 1.39
CA THR A 33 13.08 -29.38 0.09
C THR A 33 13.98 -30.16 -0.87
N ASN A 34 13.36 -30.87 -1.82
CA ASN A 34 14.07 -31.64 -2.85
C ASN A 34 14.33 -30.83 -4.14
N VAL A 35 13.83 -29.60 -4.21
CA VAL A 35 13.90 -28.76 -5.41
C VAL A 35 14.31 -27.34 -5.08
N VAL A 36 15.09 -26.75 -5.98
CA VAL A 36 15.46 -25.32 -5.91
C VAL A 36 14.42 -24.46 -6.60
N PHE A 37 14.29 -23.20 -6.19
CA PHE A 37 13.22 -22.32 -6.64
C PHE A 37 13.17 -22.14 -8.16
N TRP A 38 14.32 -21.99 -8.82
CA TRP A 38 14.36 -21.86 -10.29
C TRP A 38 13.83 -23.09 -11.02
N GLN A 39 13.96 -24.31 -10.47
CA GLN A 39 13.32 -25.48 -11.07
C GLN A 39 11.80 -25.40 -10.97
N ILE A 40 11.28 -24.89 -9.85
CA ILE A 40 9.84 -24.65 -9.66
C ILE A 40 9.33 -23.68 -10.73
N VAL A 41 10.04 -22.58 -10.95
CA VAL A 41 9.67 -21.60 -11.98
C VAL A 41 9.78 -22.19 -13.39
N ALA A 42 10.85 -22.93 -13.68
CA ALA A 42 11.09 -23.56 -14.98
C ALA A 42 9.99 -24.58 -15.36
N SER A 43 9.36 -25.22 -14.38
CA SER A 43 8.26 -26.17 -14.60
C SER A 43 7.04 -25.58 -15.33
N ARG A 44 6.92 -24.24 -15.37
CA ARG A 44 5.90 -23.55 -16.15
C ARG A 44 6.15 -23.55 -17.65
N PHE A 45 7.40 -23.69 -18.06
CA PHE A 45 7.81 -23.60 -19.46
C PHE A 45 8.27 -24.94 -20.03
N LEU A 46 8.71 -25.84 -19.16
CA LEU A 46 9.37 -27.07 -19.55
C LEU A 46 8.61 -28.32 -19.08
N GLU A 47 8.85 -29.41 -19.79
CA GLU A 47 8.35 -30.73 -19.41
C GLU A 47 9.25 -31.39 -18.37
N LYS A 48 8.69 -32.36 -17.63
CA LYS A 48 9.37 -33.04 -16.51
C LYS A 48 10.77 -33.54 -16.87
N ASN A 49 10.93 -34.09 -18.07
CA ASN A 49 12.19 -34.68 -18.55
C ASN A 49 13.29 -33.63 -18.79
N ASP A 50 12.91 -32.35 -18.94
CA ASP A 50 13.85 -31.25 -19.18
C ASP A 50 14.26 -30.51 -17.90
N LEU A 51 13.53 -30.68 -16.78
CA LEU A 51 13.74 -29.91 -15.55
C LEU A 51 15.05 -30.21 -14.81
N ASN A 52 15.70 -31.33 -15.13
CA ASN A 52 17.00 -31.69 -14.56
C ASN A 52 18.18 -31.16 -15.40
N LYS A 53 17.93 -30.56 -16.56
CA LYS A 53 18.97 -30.00 -17.42
C LYS A 53 19.43 -28.65 -16.87
N PRO A 54 20.73 -28.29 -16.94
CA PRO A 54 21.21 -26.98 -16.53
C PRO A 54 20.50 -25.81 -17.24
N ALA A 55 20.09 -26.01 -18.49
CA ALA A 55 19.31 -25.04 -19.26
C ALA A 55 17.96 -24.70 -18.60
N ALA A 56 17.33 -25.64 -17.87
CA ALA A 56 16.10 -25.36 -17.14
C ALA A 56 16.31 -24.32 -16.03
N LEU A 57 17.46 -24.37 -15.34
CA LEU A 57 17.79 -23.37 -14.33
C LEU A 57 17.92 -21.97 -14.93
N LEU A 58 18.46 -21.86 -16.15
CA LEU A 58 18.56 -20.58 -16.85
C LEU A 58 17.18 -20.02 -17.22
N VAL A 59 16.28 -20.86 -17.74
CA VAL A 59 14.89 -20.47 -18.02
C VAL A 59 14.19 -20.01 -16.74
N GLY A 60 14.32 -20.79 -15.67
CA GLY A 60 13.76 -20.46 -14.36
C GLY A 60 14.32 -19.16 -13.80
N ALA A 61 15.64 -18.94 -13.89
CA ALA A 61 16.30 -17.75 -13.40
C ALA A 61 15.84 -16.49 -14.15
N VAL A 62 15.79 -16.52 -15.48
CA VAL A 62 15.34 -15.37 -16.29
C VAL A 62 13.89 -15.01 -15.95
N ALA A 63 13.01 -16.02 -15.86
CA ALA A 63 11.62 -15.80 -15.51
C ALA A 63 11.47 -15.22 -14.09
N ASP A 64 12.18 -15.79 -13.11
CA ASP A 64 12.12 -15.34 -11.70
C ASP A 64 12.64 -13.92 -11.53
N LEU A 65 13.82 -13.60 -12.10
CA LEU A 65 14.41 -12.26 -12.03
C LEU A 65 13.53 -11.20 -12.70
N THR A 66 12.89 -11.56 -13.82
CA THR A 66 11.96 -10.65 -14.52
C THR A 66 10.74 -10.37 -13.66
N VAL A 67 10.11 -11.42 -13.12
CA VAL A 67 8.93 -11.28 -12.26
C VAL A 67 9.29 -10.52 -10.99
N SER A 68 10.41 -10.83 -10.34
CA SER A 68 10.82 -10.17 -9.10
C SER A 68 11.11 -8.68 -9.29
N ALA A 69 11.75 -8.28 -10.41
CA ALA A 69 11.91 -6.88 -10.77
C ALA A 69 10.56 -6.16 -10.93
N VAL A 70 9.60 -6.77 -11.65
CA VAL A 70 8.25 -6.22 -11.84
C VAL A 70 7.51 -6.11 -10.50
N LEU A 71 7.60 -7.13 -9.65
CA LEU A 71 7.00 -7.10 -8.31
C LEU A 71 7.62 -6.01 -7.43
N GLY A 72 8.92 -5.77 -7.57
CA GLY A 72 9.62 -4.66 -6.92
C GLY A 72 9.07 -3.29 -7.35
N VAL A 73 8.89 -3.10 -8.65
CA VAL A 73 8.24 -1.90 -9.22
C VAL A 73 6.85 -1.69 -8.64
N ILE A 74 6.01 -2.73 -8.67
CA ILE A 74 4.64 -2.67 -8.16
C ILE A 74 4.64 -2.29 -6.68
N PHE A 75 5.53 -2.88 -5.87
CA PHE A 75 5.60 -2.58 -4.44
C PHE A 75 6.03 -1.13 -4.17
N VAL A 76 7.04 -0.62 -4.87
CA VAL A 76 7.48 0.78 -4.71
C VAL A 76 6.37 1.75 -5.12
N LEU A 77 5.65 1.47 -6.21
CA LEU A 77 4.49 2.27 -6.61
C LEU A 77 3.38 2.20 -5.56
N PHE A 78 3.08 1.01 -5.04
CA PHE A 78 2.11 0.80 -3.96
C PHE A 78 2.47 1.63 -2.72
N ILE A 79 3.73 1.58 -2.25
CA ILE A 79 4.17 2.40 -1.12
C ILE A 79 4.10 3.89 -1.43
N SER A 80 4.37 4.30 -2.68
CA SER A 80 4.26 5.71 -3.07
C SER A 80 2.82 6.24 -3.09
N LEU A 81 1.82 5.35 -3.21
CA LEU A 81 0.39 5.70 -3.22
C LEU A 81 -0.23 5.62 -1.83
N PHE A 82 0.10 4.59 -1.06
CA PHE A 82 -0.51 4.29 0.24
C PHE A 82 0.38 4.67 1.43
N GLY A 83 1.53 5.31 1.17
CA GLY A 83 2.52 5.73 2.14
C GLY A 83 3.34 4.59 2.77
N GLY A 84 4.43 4.96 3.45
CA GLY A 84 5.35 4.06 4.12
C GLY A 84 4.91 3.58 5.52
N LYS A 85 3.74 4.00 6.02
CA LYS A 85 3.26 3.55 7.34
C LYS A 85 3.05 2.03 7.34
N TYR A 86 3.54 1.35 8.39
CA TYR A 86 3.56 -0.11 8.53
C TYR A 86 4.28 -0.85 7.38
N LEU A 87 5.38 -0.27 6.87
CA LEU A 87 6.14 -0.81 5.72
C LEU A 87 6.45 -2.32 5.82
N PHE A 88 6.91 -2.80 6.98
CA PHE A 88 7.23 -4.21 7.17
C PHE A 88 6.01 -5.13 7.08
N PHE A 89 4.88 -4.71 7.67
CA PHE A 89 3.63 -5.47 7.59
C PHE A 89 3.11 -5.50 6.15
N LYS A 90 3.19 -4.36 5.44
CA LYS A 90 2.87 -4.28 4.01
C LYS A 90 3.77 -5.19 3.17
N GLY A 91 5.07 -5.22 3.45
CA GLY A 91 6.02 -6.09 2.78
C GLY A 91 5.73 -7.58 2.99
N ILE A 92 5.55 -8.00 4.24
CA ILE A 92 5.17 -9.39 4.57
C ILE A 92 3.85 -9.76 3.89
N GLY A 93 2.83 -8.92 4.04
CA GLY A 93 1.52 -9.13 3.41
C GLY A 93 1.63 -9.22 1.89
N TYR A 94 2.47 -8.40 1.27
CA TYR A 94 2.76 -8.46 -0.16
C TYR A 94 3.42 -9.77 -0.57
N GLY A 95 4.48 -10.20 0.13
CA GLY A 95 5.15 -11.47 -0.15
C GLY A 95 4.22 -12.67 -0.01
N MET A 96 3.42 -12.71 1.05
CA MET A 96 2.43 -13.78 1.28
C MET A 96 1.29 -13.75 0.26
N PHE A 97 0.84 -12.56 -0.16
CA PHE A 97 -0.14 -12.40 -1.23
C PHE A 97 0.39 -12.96 -2.55
N ILE A 98 1.66 -12.70 -2.89
CA ILE A 98 2.29 -13.28 -4.09
C ILE A 98 2.42 -14.80 -3.97
N TRP A 99 2.80 -15.32 -2.79
CA TRP A 99 2.88 -16.76 -2.58
C TRP A 99 1.53 -17.46 -2.81
N VAL A 100 0.46 -16.98 -2.17
CA VAL A 100 -0.88 -17.58 -2.37
C VAL A 100 -1.39 -17.32 -3.79
N GLY A 101 -1.33 -16.06 -4.24
CA GLY A 101 -1.93 -15.62 -5.49
C GLY A 101 -1.23 -16.18 -6.71
N ILE A 102 0.08 -16.02 -6.83
CA ILE A 102 0.82 -16.50 -8.00
C ILE A 102 1.16 -17.98 -7.82
N LEU A 103 1.81 -18.34 -6.71
CA LEU A 103 2.35 -19.69 -6.55
C LEU A 103 1.25 -20.71 -6.21
N GLY A 104 0.37 -20.38 -5.26
CA GLY A 104 -0.72 -21.25 -4.84
C GLY A 104 -1.79 -21.47 -5.91
N THR A 105 -2.16 -20.45 -6.69
CA THR A 105 -3.23 -20.60 -7.70
C THR A 105 -2.73 -20.84 -9.13
N LEU A 106 -1.63 -20.21 -9.54
CA LEU A 106 -1.17 -20.26 -10.95
C LEU A 106 -0.08 -21.30 -11.20
N LEU A 107 0.73 -21.64 -10.18
CA LEU A 107 1.80 -22.64 -10.35
C LEU A 107 1.39 -24.06 -9.95
N ASP A 108 0.47 -24.25 -9.01
CA ASP A 108 0.11 -25.58 -8.51
C ASP A 108 -0.34 -26.54 -9.64
N GLN A 109 -1.20 -26.08 -10.55
CA GLN A 109 -1.67 -26.85 -11.71
C GLN A 109 -0.55 -27.31 -12.67
N SER A 110 0.59 -26.63 -12.64
CA SER A 110 1.70 -26.85 -13.57
C SER A 110 2.87 -27.59 -12.96
N VAL A 111 3.02 -27.48 -11.63
CA VAL A 111 4.08 -28.10 -10.85
C VAL A 111 3.69 -29.53 -10.49
N GLN A 112 2.40 -29.79 -10.24
CA GLN A 112 1.88 -31.11 -9.90
C GLN A 112 2.25 -32.14 -10.98
N GLY A 113 2.88 -33.24 -10.55
CA GLY A 113 3.34 -34.33 -11.44
C GLY A 113 4.69 -34.07 -12.13
N LYS A 114 5.12 -32.81 -12.29
CA LYS A 114 6.41 -32.45 -12.91
C LYS A 114 7.57 -32.44 -11.92
N LEU A 115 7.36 -32.01 -10.68
CA LEU A 115 8.40 -31.95 -9.64
C LEU A 115 8.02 -32.77 -8.39
N PRO A 116 9.01 -33.34 -7.67
CA PRO A 116 8.78 -34.06 -6.42
C PRO A 116 8.57 -33.10 -5.23
N GLN A 117 7.55 -32.23 -5.33
CA GLN A 117 7.19 -31.31 -4.27
C GLN A 117 6.53 -32.07 -3.11
N THR A 118 7.04 -31.84 -1.90
CA THR A 118 6.50 -32.39 -0.65
C THR A 118 5.83 -31.27 0.16
N LEU A 119 5.05 -31.62 1.18
CA LEU A 119 4.49 -30.63 2.12
C LEU A 119 5.59 -29.71 2.69
N SER A 120 6.74 -30.28 3.04
CA SER A 120 7.91 -29.51 3.50
C SER A 120 8.41 -28.54 2.43
N GLY A 121 8.49 -28.98 1.16
CA GLY A 121 8.84 -28.12 0.04
C GLY A 121 7.88 -26.94 -0.16
N ILE A 122 6.57 -27.18 -0.01
CA ILE A 122 5.55 -26.12 -0.07
C ILE A 122 5.76 -25.10 1.08
N ILE A 123 5.97 -25.58 2.30
CA ILE A 123 6.28 -24.71 3.46
C ILE A 123 7.57 -23.91 3.22
N VAL A 124 8.59 -24.51 2.63
CA VAL A 124 9.83 -23.80 2.24
C VAL A 124 9.54 -22.67 1.26
N THR A 125 8.68 -22.88 0.25
CA THR A 125 8.30 -21.79 -0.67
C THR A 125 7.52 -20.68 0.03
N MET A 126 6.68 -21.02 1.01
CA MET A 126 5.96 -20.05 1.83
C MET A 126 6.92 -19.19 2.65
N ILE A 127 7.87 -19.82 3.34
CA ILE A 127 8.89 -19.11 4.13
C ILE A 127 9.77 -18.24 3.23
N ALA A 128 10.17 -18.74 2.05
CA ALA A 128 10.95 -17.96 1.10
C ALA A 128 10.22 -16.67 0.68
N HIS A 129 8.90 -16.72 0.46
CA HIS A 129 8.11 -15.53 0.11
C HIS A 129 7.86 -14.59 1.29
N PHE A 130 7.73 -15.14 2.49
CA PHE A 130 7.74 -14.32 3.70
C PHE A 130 9.06 -13.53 3.81
N ILE A 131 10.19 -14.20 3.60
CA ILE A 131 11.53 -13.57 3.58
C ILE A 131 11.61 -12.54 2.45
N PHE A 132 11.16 -12.85 1.24
CA PHE A 132 11.07 -11.89 0.14
C PHE A 132 10.29 -10.63 0.54
N GLY A 133 9.12 -10.80 1.14
CA GLY A 133 8.28 -9.69 1.63
C GLY A 133 8.92 -8.90 2.77
N LEU A 134 9.73 -9.53 3.62
CA LEU A 134 10.51 -8.81 4.61
C LEU A 134 11.67 -8.02 3.96
N SER A 135 12.40 -8.66 3.05
CA SER A 135 13.52 -8.06 2.32
C SER A 135 13.09 -6.86 1.47
N ILE A 136 11.94 -6.94 0.81
CA ILE A 136 11.42 -5.83 -0.01
C ILE A 136 11.14 -4.60 0.85
N ALA A 137 10.61 -4.79 2.06
CA ALA A 137 10.41 -3.71 3.02
C ALA A 137 11.75 -3.13 3.52
N VAL A 138 12.73 -3.99 3.81
CA VAL A 138 14.08 -3.55 4.23
C VAL A 138 14.75 -2.73 3.14
N PHE A 139 14.84 -3.24 1.91
CA PHE A 139 15.49 -2.52 0.81
C PHE A 139 14.73 -1.26 0.42
N THR A 140 13.39 -1.26 0.48
CA THR A 140 12.59 -0.04 0.33
C THR A 140 12.97 0.99 1.40
N LYS A 141 13.06 0.59 2.67
CA LYS A 141 13.46 1.52 3.75
C LYS A 141 14.87 2.09 3.56
N LEU A 142 15.80 1.28 3.05
CA LEU A 142 17.20 1.68 2.86
C LEU A 142 17.41 2.57 1.63
N LEU A 143 16.76 2.24 0.52
CA LEU A 143 17.02 2.85 -0.79
C LEU A 143 15.97 3.93 -1.16
N ALA A 144 14.74 3.85 -0.66
CA ALA A 144 13.67 4.78 -0.99
C ALA A 144 13.51 5.91 0.04
N LYS A 145 14.61 6.56 0.43
CA LYS A 145 14.63 7.61 1.47
C LYS A 145 13.69 8.77 1.13
N ASP A 146 13.69 9.20 -0.13
CA ASP A 146 12.96 10.36 -0.62
C ASP A 146 11.44 10.15 -0.54
N LEU A 147 10.98 8.92 -0.77
CA LEU A 147 9.58 8.50 -0.61
C LEU A 147 9.15 8.62 0.86
N THR A 148 9.98 8.13 1.79
CA THR A 148 9.68 8.23 3.22
C THR A 148 9.76 9.67 3.76
N LEU A 149 10.55 10.53 3.13
CA LEU A 149 10.71 11.93 3.53
C LEU A 149 9.53 12.79 3.05
N SER A 150 9.03 12.53 1.83
CA SER A 150 7.80 13.13 1.32
C SER A 150 6.62 12.83 2.23
N ASP A 151 6.43 11.58 2.65
CA ASP A 151 5.36 11.18 3.57
C ASP A 151 5.44 11.93 4.91
N LYS A 152 6.63 12.01 5.50
CA LYS A 152 6.86 12.77 6.75
C LYS A 152 6.50 14.25 6.60
N LEU A 153 6.82 14.84 5.45
CA LEU A 153 6.51 16.24 5.17
C LEU A 153 5.00 16.42 4.98
N THR A 154 4.33 15.54 4.24
CA THR A 154 2.88 15.57 4.06
C THR A 154 2.13 15.40 5.38
N ASP A 155 2.55 14.46 6.23
CA ASP A 155 1.98 14.27 7.56
C ASP A 155 2.20 15.51 8.46
N LYS A 156 3.39 16.12 8.40
CA LYS A 156 3.70 17.36 9.12
C LYS A 156 2.85 18.54 8.63
N ILE A 157 2.67 18.69 7.32
CA ILE A 157 1.80 19.73 6.74
C ILE A 157 0.34 19.50 7.14
N LYS A 158 -0.13 18.25 7.13
CA LYS A 158 -1.49 17.90 7.55
C LYS A 158 -1.71 18.19 9.04
N SER A 159 -0.72 17.93 9.89
CA SER A 159 -0.80 18.25 11.33
C SER A 159 -0.80 19.77 11.58
N TYR A 160 -0.03 20.56 10.83
CA TYR A 160 -0.14 22.03 10.87
C TYR A 160 -1.52 22.51 10.42
N ARG A 161 -2.08 21.94 9.35
CA ARG A 161 -3.40 22.33 8.80
C ARG A 161 -4.55 22.02 9.77
N MET A 162 -4.44 20.94 10.54
CA MET A 162 -5.42 20.56 11.57
C MET A 162 -5.30 21.40 12.86
N ASN A 163 -4.15 22.04 13.09
CA ASN A 163 -3.92 22.93 14.23
C ASN A 163 -4.18 24.42 13.91
N PHE A 164 -4.68 24.76 12.72
CA PHE A 164 -5.15 26.13 12.47
C PHE A 164 -6.51 26.34 13.15
N PRO A 165 -6.63 27.30 14.09
CA PRO A 165 -7.89 27.63 14.78
C PRO A 165 -8.83 28.45 13.87
N LEU A 166 -8.94 28.08 12.60
CA LEU A 166 -9.78 28.72 11.58
C LEU A 166 -11.05 27.92 11.29
N ALA A 167 -11.40 26.93 12.12
CA ALA A 167 -12.79 26.48 12.15
C ALA A 167 -13.63 27.67 12.61
N PRO A 168 -14.48 28.27 11.76
CA PRO A 168 -15.37 29.34 12.21
C PRO A 168 -16.19 28.77 13.36
N LYS A 169 -16.17 29.46 14.51
CA LYS A 169 -17.05 29.09 15.62
C LYS A 169 -18.47 29.03 15.05
N PRO A 170 -19.23 27.94 15.26
CA PRO A 170 -20.60 27.86 14.77
C PRO A 170 -21.33 29.10 15.27
N ALA A 171 -21.99 29.82 14.35
CA ALA A 171 -22.68 31.06 14.66
C ALA A 171 -23.58 30.81 15.88
N SER A 172 -23.29 31.49 16.99
CA SER A 172 -24.10 31.38 18.20
C SER A 172 -25.54 31.72 17.83
N LYS A 173 -26.48 30.84 18.18
CA LYS A 173 -27.91 31.04 17.93
C LYS A 173 -28.29 32.45 18.38
N PRO A 174 -28.97 33.25 17.55
CA PRO A 174 -29.38 34.59 17.95
C PRO A 174 -30.25 34.47 19.19
N THR A 175 -29.80 35.09 20.28
CA THR A 175 -30.56 35.18 21.52
C THR A 175 -31.81 36.00 21.22
N CYS A 176 -32.97 35.34 21.15
CA CYS A 176 -34.25 36.05 21.05
C CYS A 176 -34.42 36.93 22.28
N PHE A 177 -34.26 38.25 22.11
CA PHE A 177 -34.66 39.22 23.11
C PHE A 177 -36.18 39.18 23.23
N ARG A 178 -36.66 38.55 24.31
CA ARG A 178 -38.07 38.60 24.70
C ARG A 178 -38.35 40.00 25.24
N ILE A 179 -38.93 40.87 24.42
CA ILE A 179 -39.42 42.17 24.85
C ILE A 179 -40.47 41.92 25.93
N LYS A 180 -40.16 42.33 27.16
CA LYS A 180 -41.09 42.30 28.28
C LYS A 180 -42.14 43.38 28.00
N ASN A 181 -43.39 42.94 27.84
CA ASN A 181 -44.54 43.80 27.56
C ASN A 181 -44.71 44.80 28.72
N GLN A 182 -44.33 46.07 28.51
CA GLN A 182 -44.61 47.15 29.44
C GLN A 182 -46.04 47.63 29.20
N ASN A 183 -46.98 46.97 29.88
CA ASN A 183 -48.28 47.57 30.17
C ASN A 183 -48.07 48.72 31.16
N SER A 184 -47.91 49.94 30.66
CA SER A 184 -48.16 51.16 31.43
C SER A 184 -48.66 52.29 30.52
N LEU A 185 -49.98 52.34 30.40
CA LEU A 185 -50.83 53.53 30.31
C LEU A 185 -50.18 54.82 29.77
N SER A 186 -50.51 55.18 28.52
CA SER A 186 -50.62 56.59 28.12
C SER A 186 -52.04 56.86 27.62
N LYS A 187 -52.67 57.88 28.22
CA LYS A 187 -54.05 58.29 27.93
C LYS A 187 -54.17 58.78 26.47
N PRO A 188 -55.29 58.53 25.78
CA PRO A 188 -55.48 59.03 24.42
C PRO A 188 -55.56 60.57 24.40
N ILE A 189 -54.61 61.20 23.71
CA ILE A 189 -54.65 62.63 23.40
C ILE A 189 -55.71 62.83 22.31
N LYS A 190 -56.81 63.53 22.65
CA LYS A 190 -57.81 63.97 21.68
C LYS A 190 -57.22 65.07 20.81
N LEU A 191 -56.86 64.75 19.58
CA LEU A 191 -56.47 65.73 18.56
C LEU A 191 -57.73 66.42 18.01
N LYS A 192 -57.78 67.75 18.09
CA LYS A 192 -58.82 68.56 17.43
C LYS A 192 -58.56 68.59 15.91
N PRO A 193 -59.59 68.44 15.07
CA PRO A 193 -59.43 68.53 13.62
C PRO A 193 -59.04 69.94 13.19
N ARG A 194 -57.96 70.04 12.42
CA ARG A 194 -57.45 71.27 11.80
C ARG A 194 -58.33 71.58 10.58
N LYS A 195 -58.95 72.76 10.56
CA LYS A 195 -59.73 73.26 9.40
C LYS A 195 -58.83 73.32 8.17
N LEU A 196 -59.24 72.65 7.09
CA LEU A 196 -58.68 72.79 5.75
C LEU A 196 -59.08 74.16 5.21
N ILE A 197 -58.10 74.96 4.82
CA ILE A 197 -58.30 76.22 4.10
C ILE A 197 -58.31 75.88 2.61
N ASN A 198 -59.41 76.21 1.94
CA ASN A 198 -59.57 76.12 0.49
C ASN A 198 -58.66 77.13 -0.20
N SER A 199 -58.00 76.71 -1.28
CA SER A 199 -57.45 77.60 -2.30
C SER A 199 -58.24 77.39 -3.60
N ASN A 200 -58.89 78.46 -4.04
CA ASN A 200 -59.37 78.66 -5.41
C ASN A 200 -58.20 78.92 -6.35
#